data_AF-A0A7C8ZB30-F1
#
_entry.id   AF-A0A7C8ZB30-F1
#
_cell.length_a   1.000
_cell.length_b   1.000
_cell.length_c   1.000
_cell.angle_alpha   90.00
_cell.angle_beta   90.00
_cell.angle_gamma   90.00
#
_symmetry.space_group_name_H-M   'P 1'
#
loop_
_entity.id
_entity.type
_entity.pdbx_description
1 polymer ?
#
loop_
_entity_poly.entity_id
_entity_poly.type
_entity_poly.pdbx_seq_one_letter_code
_entity_poly.pdbx_strand_id
1 'polypeptide(L)'
;GKDLQLADYWRPLYQPLDVILSQDHNHIVSLLEYVRYDLQPLIQQCSIKIMTALSSRMVGLVQLLLKSNASNSLVEDYASCLEIRLEESQNVENSSDDLGVLILQLLIDNISRPAPNVTHLLLKFDLDSPIERTVLQPRFHYSCLRVILDMLDKLLRSDVNALLHEFGFQLLYELCVDELTSGPVMDLLSNKRYQFFVKHVDTIGIAPLPKRNNAQALRISSLHQRAWLLKLLAVELHCGDLTNVSHRETVRKILAYLYGQDLGELECDQDATSAFTLQNADDHSGTRTMRKNKALELLDIIQFRPPDASMDFSQVVSNKKCSLLAEEILRSSASDVGGVYYYSERGDRLIDLASFRDRLWQLSSFGNEVELTDLREAIQQLLRWAWKYNRNLEEQAAQLHMLTGWSRTVEISVSRRLSSLGDRTQILFQLLDGSLGASASPDCSLKMALLLTQVALTCMAKLRDER
;
A
#
# COMPACT_ATOMS: atom_id res chain seq x y z
N GLY A 1 -17.59 -34.83 -23.00
CA GLY A 1 -17.15 -36.08 -23.65
C GLY A 1 -16.56 -35.82 -25.03
N LYS A 2 -17.36 -35.37 -25.99
CA LYS A 2 -16.90 -35.03 -27.35
C LYS A 2 -16.37 -33.60 -27.51
N ASP A 3 -16.87 -32.65 -26.71
CA ASP A 3 -16.42 -31.24 -26.78
C ASP A 3 -15.01 -31.02 -26.22
N LEU A 4 -14.61 -31.77 -25.19
CA LEU A 4 -13.22 -31.74 -24.69
C LEU A 4 -12.23 -32.30 -25.72
N GLN A 5 -12.60 -33.36 -26.44
CA GLN A 5 -11.75 -33.97 -27.46
C GLN A 5 -11.61 -33.07 -28.71
N LEU A 6 -12.66 -32.33 -29.07
CA LEU A 6 -12.58 -31.27 -30.10
C LEU A 6 -11.71 -30.11 -29.63
N ALA A 7 -11.89 -29.63 -28.40
CA ALA A 7 -11.03 -28.57 -27.84
C ALA A 7 -9.54 -28.96 -27.79
N ASP A 8 -9.24 -30.21 -27.43
CA ASP A 8 -7.87 -30.74 -27.42
C ASP A 8 -7.29 -30.96 -28.83
N TYR A 9 -8.13 -31.21 -29.84
CA TYR A 9 -7.71 -31.33 -31.24
C TYR A 9 -7.37 -29.98 -31.87
N TRP A 10 -8.05 -28.89 -31.47
CA TRP A 10 -7.80 -27.54 -31.99
C TRP A 10 -6.82 -26.70 -31.16
N ARG A 11 -6.55 -27.08 -29.89
CA ARG A 11 -5.55 -26.43 -29.03
C ARG A 11 -4.15 -26.27 -29.67
N PRO A 12 -3.65 -27.20 -30.49
CA PRO A 12 -2.38 -27.02 -31.20
C PRO A 12 -2.43 -26.02 -32.37
N LEU A 13 -3.63 -25.64 -32.84
CA LEU A 13 -3.84 -24.74 -33.98
C LEU A 13 -4.14 -23.30 -33.58
N TYR A 14 -4.69 -23.07 -32.38
CA TYR A 14 -4.91 -21.73 -31.86
C TYR A 14 -3.65 -21.20 -31.18
N GLN A 15 -2.99 -20.26 -31.84
CA GLN A 15 -1.97 -19.45 -31.18
C GLN A 15 -2.62 -18.64 -30.04
N PRO A 16 -1.91 -18.43 -28.92
CA PRO A 16 -2.37 -17.53 -27.88
C PRO A 16 -2.73 -16.15 -28.44
N LEU A 17 -3.76 -15.49 -27.89
CA LEU A 17 -4.26 -14.22 -28.42
C LEU A 17 -3.17 -13.14 -28.49
N ASP A 18 -2.27 -13.10 -27.52
CA ASP A 18 -1.09 -12.22 -27.50
C ASP A 18 -0.16 -12.46 -28.70
N VAL A 19 0.02 -13.72 -29.12
CA VAL A 19 0.81 -14.05 -30.32
C VAL A 19 0.10 -13.57 -31.58
N ILE A 20 -1.22 -13.76 -31.69
CA ILE A 20 -2.01 -13.28 -32.83
C ILE A 20 -1.98 -11.75 -32.91
N LEU A 21 -2.22 -11.06 -31.79
CA LEU A 21 -2.20 -9.61 -31.71
C LEU A 21 -0.80 -9.05 -32.00
N SER A 22 0.28 -9.76 -31.66
CA SER A 22 1.64 -9.33 -31.98
C SER A 22 1.98 -9.36 -33.48
N GLN A 23 1.18 -10.02 -34.33
CA GLN A 23 1.40 -10.03 -35.78
C GLN A 23 1.04 -8.69 -36.44
N ASP A 24 0.06 -7.97 -35.88
CA ASP A 24 -0.28 -6.60 -36.27
C ASP A 24 -0.32 -5.71 -35.03
N HIS A 25 0.78 -4.99 -34.83
CA HIS A 25 0.97 -4.11 -33.69
C HIS A 25 -0.12 -3.04 -33.56
N ASN A 26 -0.81 -2.68 -34.65
CA ASN A 26 -1.90 -1.70 -34.60
C ASN A 26 -3.08 -2.21 -33.78
N HIS A 27 -3.37 -3.52 -33.82
CA HIS A 27 -4.44 -4.09 -33.00
C HIS A 27 -4.14 -3.97 -31.51
N ILE A 28 -2.88 -4.17 -31.11
CA ILE A 28 -2.45 -3.97 -29.71
C ILE A 28 -2.64 -2.51 -29.33
N VAL A 29 -2.14 -1.58 -30.14
CA VAL A 29 -2.27 -0.15 -29.87
C VAL A 29 -3.75 0.24 -29.74
N SER A 30 -4.60 -0.11 -30.70
CA SER A 30 -6.03 0.23 -30.65
C SER A 30 -6.73 -0.31 -29.39
N LEU A 31 -6.40 -1.53 -28.95
CA LEU A 31 -6.96 -2.10 -27.72
C LEU A 31 -6.53 -1.33 -26.46
N LEU A 32 -5.29 -0.86 -26.42
CA LEU A 32 -4.73 -0.11 -25.30
C LEU A 32 -5.18 1.36 -25.27
N GLU A 33 -5.43 1.94 -26.44
CA GLU A 33 -5.94 3.31 -26.58
C GLU A 33 -7.39 3.46 -26.10
N TYR A 34 -8.17 2.36 -26.03
CA TYR A 34 -9.52 2.39 -25.46
C TYR A 34 -9.59 2.82 -23.99
N VAL A 35 -8.46 2.91 -23.28
CA VAL A 35 -8.38 3.55 -21.97
C VAL A 35 -8.87 5.02 -22.01
N ARG A 36 -8.75 5.69 -23.16
CA ARG A 36 -9.25 7.07 -23.36
C ARG A 36 -10.77 7.17 -23.51
N TYR A 37 -11.47 6.05 -23.63
CA TYR A 37 -12.92 6.01 -23.85
C TYR A 37 -13.69 6.20 -22.53
N ASP A 38 -13.80 7.45 -22.09
CA ASP A 38 -14.43 7.87 -20.83
C ASP A 38 -15.96 7.70 -20.77
N LEU A 39 -16.62 7.43 -21.91
CA LEU A 39 -18.07 7.24 -21.97
C LEU A 39 -18.55 5.91 -21.38
N GLN A 40 -17.67 4.92 -21.22
CA GLN A 40 -18.01 3.61 -20.65
C GLN A 40 -16.85 3.01 -19.83
N PRO A 41 -16.94 3.03 -18.49
CA PRO A 41 -15.86 2.55 -17.61
C PRO A 41 -15.46 1.09 -17.86
N LEU A 42 -16.42 0.22 -18.25
CA LEU A 42 -16.14 -1.18 -18.58
C LEU A 42 -15.16 -1.33 -19.76
N ILE A 43 -15.17 -0.40 -20.72
CA ILE A 43 -14.24 -0.44 -21.85
C ILE A 43 -12.83 -0.06 -21.38
N GLN A 44 -12.72 0.98 -20.55
CA GLN A 44 -11.44 1.37 -19.94
C GLN A 44 -10.87 0.25 -19.06
N GLN A 45 -11.71 -0.39 -18.23
CA GLN A 45 -11.32 -1.55 -17.41
C GLN A 45 -10.79 -2.69 -18.27
N CYS A 46 -11.48 -3.04 -19.36
CA CYS A 46 -11.02 -4.07 -20.30
C CYS A 46 -9.67 -3.69 -20.92
N SER A 47 -9.49 -2.44 -21.34
CA SER A 47 -8.24 -1.95 -21.91
C SER A 47 -7.07 -2.08 -20.92
N ILE A 48 -7.25 -1.66 -19.66
CA ILE A 48 -6.24 -1.77 -18.61
C ILE A 48 -5.93 -3.25 -18.30
N LYS A 49 -6.97 -4.09 -18.16
CA LYS A 49 -6.81 -5.55 -17.93
C LYS A 49 -6.07 -6.22 -19.09
N ILE A 50 -6.31 -5.79 -20.33
CA ILE A 50 -5.55 -6.24 -21.51
C ILE A 50 -4.08 -5.80 -21.41
N MET A 51 -3.80 -4.55 -21.02
CA MET A 51 -2.42 -4.08 -20.80
C MET A 51 -1.69 -4.91 -19.74
N THR A 52 -2.36 -5.23 -18.63
CA THR A 52 -1.83 -6.11 -17.58
C THR A 52 -1.53 -7.51 -18.13
N ALA A 53 -2.45 -8.09 -18.89
CA ALA A 53 -2.25 -9.40 -19.49
C ALA A 53 -1.10 -9.42 -20.52
N LEU A 54 -1.05 -8.42 -21.42
CA LEU A 54 -0.02 -8.32 -22.45
C LEU A 54 1.36 -8.06 -21.84
N SER A 55 1.47 -7.10 -20.92
CA SER A 55 2.73 -6.83 -20.21
C SER A 55 3.25 -8.03 -19.44
N SER A 56 2.33 -8.91 -18.99
CA SER A 56 2.71 -10.14 -18.31
C SER A 56 3.33 -11.21 -19.20
N ARG A 57 3.01 -11.19 -20.49
CA ARG A 57 3.34 -12.25 -21.46
C ARG A 57 4.34 -11.81 -22.53
N MET A 58 4.38 -10.52 -22.83
CA MET A 58 5.16 -9.94 -23.91
C MET A 58 6.29 -9.07 -23.37
N VAL A 59 7.50 -9.64 -23.25
CA VAL A 59 8.69 -8.93 -22.77
C VAL A 59 9.03 -7.69 -23.63
N GLY A 60 8.77 -7.76 -24.94
CA GLY A 60 9.07 -6.67 -25.89
C GLY A 60 7.93 -5.66 -26.10
N LEU A 61 6.92 -5.61 -25.21
CA LEU A 61 5.73 -4.79 -25.41
C LEU A 61 6.06 -3.30 -25.53
N VAL A 62 6.93 -2.75 -24.67
CA VAL A 62 7.27 -1.33 -24.72
C VAL A 62 7.99 -0.96 -26.02
N GLN A 63 8.90 -1.80 -26.49
CA GLN A 63 9.60 -1.59 -27.75
C GLN A 63 8.64 -1.62 -28.94
N LEU A 64 7.62 -2.48 -28.88
CA LEU A 64 6.55 -2.52 -29.87
C LEU A 64 5.77 -1.20 -29.87
N LEU A 65 5.37 -0.70 -28.70
CA LEU A 65 4.62 0.56 -28.57
C LEU A 65 5.43 1.79 -29.02
N LEU A 66 6.74 1.78 -28.76
CA LEU A 66 7.67 2.80 -29.26
C LEU A 66 7.75 2.78 -30.80
N LYS A 67 7.89 1.60 -31.40
CA LYS A 67 7.93 1.45 -32.87
C LYS A 67 6.64 1.90 -33.54
N SER A 68 5.50 1.73 -32.87
CA SER A 68 4.19 2.16 -33.36
C SER A 68 3.89 3.64 -33.10
N ASN A 69 4.82 4.42 -32.53
CA ASN A 69 4.63 5.83 -32.15
C ASN A 69 3.41 6.09 -31.22
N ALA A 70 3.00 5.08 -30.44
CA ALA A 70 1.86 5.16 -29.53
C ALA A 70 2.26 5.50 -28.09
N SER A 71 3.57 5.62 -27.79
CA SER A 71 4.07 5.78 -26.43
C SER A 71 3.53 7.04 -25.74
N ASN A 72 3.63 8.21 -26.38
CA ASN A 72 3.21 9.47 -25.77
C ASN A 72 1.69 9.53 -25.56
N SER A 73 0.90 9.10 -26.56
CA SER A 73 -0.57 9.08 -26.42
C SER A 73 -0.99 8.17 -25.27
N LEU A 74 -0.43 6.96 -25.17
CA LEU A 74 -0.74 6.04 -24.08
C LEU A 74 -0.34 6.59 -22.71
N VAL A 75 0.81 7.26 -22.58
CA VAL A 75 1.20 7.90 -21.31
C VAL A 75 0.17 8.92 -20.86
N GLU A 76 -0.30 9.77 -21.78
CA GLU A 76 -1.28 10.81 -21.48
C GLU A 76 -2.68 10.22 -21.25
N ASP A 77 -3.09 9.22 -22.02
CA ASP A 77 -4.40 8.56 -21.91
C ASP A 77 -4.56 7.85 -20.55
N TYR A 78 -3.53 7.12 -20.09
CA TYR A 78 -3.54 6.48 -18.76
C TYR A 78 -3.48 7.50 -17.63
N ALA A 79 -2.72 8.59 -17.81
CA ALA A 79 -2.69 9.68 -16.83
C ALA A 79 -4.05 10.35 -16.69
N SER A 80 -4.72 10.63 -17.81
CA SER A 80 -6.06 11.22 -17.83
C SER A 80 -7.11 10.30 -17.23
N CYS A 81 -7.09 9.00 -17.56
CA CYS A 81 -7.98 8.03 -16.95
C CYS A 81 -7.83 7.99 -15.41
N LEU A 82 -6.59 8.01 -14.91
CA LEU A 82 -6.31 8.05 -13.47
C LEU A 82 -6.76 9.37 -12.82
N GLU A 83 -6.52 10.51 -13.47
CA GLU A 83 -6.88 11.84 -12.97
C GLU A 83 -8.41 12.00 -12.86
N ILE A 84 -9.15 11.64 -13.92
CA ILE A 84 -10.62 11.67 -13.93
C ILE A 84 -11.18 10.82 -12.78
N ARG A 85 -10.68 9.59 -12.63
CA ARG A 85 -11.12 8.72 -11.53
C ARG A 85 -10.82 9.34 -10.16
N LEU A 86 -9.69 10.01 -9.99
CA LEU A 86 -9.36 10.67 -8.72
C LEU A 86 -10.30 11.85 -8.42
N GLU A 87 -10.72 12.60 -9.44
CA GLU A 87 -11.65 13.73 -9.30
C GLU A 87 -13.05 13.30 -8.86
N GLU A 88 -13.53 12.13 -9.30
CA GLU A 88 -14.84 11.58 -8.92
C GLU A 88 -15.05 11.47 -7.40
N SER A 89 -13.95 11.38 -6.63
CA SER A 89 -13.98 11.47 -5.17
C SER A 89 -14.96 10.47 -4.52
N GLN A 90 -14.88 9.20 -4.91
CA GLN A 90 -15.72 8.11 -4.38
C GLN A 90 -14.92 7.08 -3.58
N ASN A 91 -15.59 6.46 -2.61
CA ASN A 91 -15.03 5.32 -1.88
C ASN A 91 -14.98 4.09 -2.79
N VAL A 92 -13.87 3.38 -2.77
CA VAL A 92 -13.72 2.13 -3.52
C VAL A 92 -14.45 1.02 -2.77
N GLU A 93 -15.61 0.60 -3.27
CA GLU A 93 -16.37 -0.53 -2.72
C GLU A 93 -15.87 -1.88 -3.25
N ASN A 94 -15.47 -1.93 -4.52
CA ASN A 94 -14.90 -3.10 -5.18
C ASN A 94 -13.57 -2.73 -5.84
N SER A 95 -12.46 -3.15 -5.23
CA SER A 95 -11.10 -2.88 -5.71
C SER A 95 -10.81 -3.50 -7.08
N SER A 96 -11.47 -4.60 -7.45
CA SER A 96 -11.15 -5.37 -8.66
C SER A 96 -11.61 -4.72 -9.98
N ASP A 97 -12.51 -3.75 -9.90
CA ASP A 97 -13.07 -3.05 -11.07
C ASP A 97 -12.83 -1.53 -11.01
N ASP A 98 -12.16 -1.04 -9.98
CA ASP A 98 -11.82 0.38 -9.87
C ASP A 98 -10.68 0.74 -10.83
N LEU A 99 -10.91 1.72 -11.70
CA LEU A 99 -9.95 2.14 -12.73
C LEU A 99 -8.61 2.58 -12.13
N GLY A 100 -8.65 3.35 -11.04
CA GLY A 100 -7.45 3.87 -10.40
C GLY A 100 -6.65 2.75 -9.73
N VAL A 101 -7.33 1.81 -9.08
CA VAL A 101 -6.69 0.62 -8.50
C VAL A 101 -6.06 -0.24 -9.60
N LEU A 102 -6.75 -0.49 -10.70
CA LEU A 102 -6.23 -1.28 -11.83
C LEU A 102 -4.98 -0.64 -12.44
N ILE A 103 -4.95 0.69 -12.60
CA ILE A 103 -3.77 1.40 -13.11
C ILE A 103 -2.61 1.32 -12.12
N LEU A 104 -2.85 1.55 -10.82
CA LEU A 104 -1.78 1.48 -9.81
C LEU A 104 -1.22 0.06 -9.66
N GLN A 105 -2.08 -0.95 -9.70
CA GLN A 105 -1.66 -2.36 -9.73
C GLN A 105 -0.87 -2.71 -10.97
N LEU A 106 -1.31 -2.26 -12.16
CA LEU A 106 -0.55 -2.43 -13.41
C LEU A 106 0.88 -1.88 -13.26
N LEU A 107 1.04 -0.70 -12.65
CA LEU A 107 2.34 -0.08 -12.41
C LEU A 107 3.17 -0.88 -11.40
N ILE A 108 2.59 -1.30 -10.26
CA ILE A 108 3.30 -2.06 -9.23
C ILE A 108 3.76 -3.42 -9.78
N ASP A 109 2.88 -4.15 -10.45
CA ASP A 109 3.14 -5.49 -11.01
C ASP A 109 4.16 -5.48 -12.16
N ASN A 110 4.48 -4.31 -12.71
CA ASN A 110 5.41 -4.17 -13.82
C ASN A 110 6.81 -3.71 -13.40
N ILE A 111 7.04 -3.20 -12.18
CA ILE A 111 8.35 -2.67 -11.75
C ILE A 111 9.46 -3.72 -11.95
N SER A 112 9.25 -4.93 -11.41
CA SER A 112 10.23 -6.02 -11.43
C SER A 112 10.36 -6.74 -12.78
N ARG A 113 9.61 -6.32 -13.81
CA ARG A 113 9.67 -6.94 -15.14
C ARG A 113 10.87 -6.42 -15.92
N PRO A 114 11.38 -7.20 -16.89
CA PRO A 114 12.54 -6.81 -17.69
C PRO A 114 12.38 -5.41 -18.30
N ALA A 115 13.39 -4.56 -18.13
CA ALA A 115 13.37 -3.19 -18.60
C ALA A 115 13.65 -3.08 -20.12
N PRO A 116 13.12 -2.05 -20.80
CA PRO A 116 12.04 -1.16 -20.34
C PRO A 116 10.68 -1.89 -20.28
N ASN A 117 9.89 -1.58 -19.25
CA ASN A 117 8.59 -2.18 -18.97
C ASN A 117 7.50 -1.10 -18.92
N VAL A 118 6.24 -1.52 -18.74
CA VAL A 118 5.09 -0.61 -18.76
C VAL A 118 5.19 0.49 -17.71
N THR A 119 5.75 0.20 -16.54
CA THR A 119 5.95 1.20 -15.48
C THR A 119 6.94 2.27 -15.92
N HIS A 120 8.06 1.88 -16.53
CA HIS A 120 9.01 2.83 -17.10
C HIS A 120 8.34 3.73 -18.15
N LEU A 121 7.50 3.16 -19.03
CA LEU A 121 6.76 3.92 -20.03
C LEU A 121 5.78 4.92 -19.40
N LEU A 122 4.82 4.44 -18.60
CA LEU A 122 3.70 5.22 -18.07
C LEU A 122 4.12 6.26 -17.02
N LEU A 123 5.22 6.04 -16.31
CA LEU A 123 5.81 7.02 -15.38
C LEU A 123 6.81 7.97 -16.07
N LYS A 124 6.98 7.85 -17.38
CA LYS A 124 7.85 8.70 -18.21
C LYS A 124 9.32 8.66 -17.78
N PHE A 125 9.83 7.44 -17.55
CA PHE A 125 11.28 7.23 -17.51
C PHE A 125 11.89 7.45 -18.90
N ASP A 126 13.19 7.73 -18.93
CA ASP A 126 13.92 7.80 -20.19
C ASP A 126 14.09 6.38 -20.74
N LEU A 127 13.52 6.13 -21.91
CA LEU A 127 13.56 4.82 -22.57
C LEU A 127 14.67 4.73 -23.63
N ASP A 128 15.35 5.84 -23.93
CA ASP A 128 16.46 5.93 -24.88
C ASP A 128 17.83 5.73 -24.19
N SER A 129 17.87 5.86 -22.86
CA SER A 129 19.05 5.63 -22.03
C SER A 129 18.79 4.62 -20.90
N PRO A 130 19.82 4.16 -20.16
CA PRO A 130 19.62 3.28 -19.01
C PRO A 130 18.68 3.92 -17.99
N ILE A 131 17.70 3.14 -17.50
CA ILE A 131 16.63 3.60 -16.61
C ILE A 131 17.20 4.32 -15.38
N GLU A 132 18.31 3.81 -14.84
CA GLU A 132 19.01 4.30 -13.65
C GLU A 132 19.54 5.73 -13.80
N ARG A 133 19.68 6.21 -15.05
CA ARG A 133 20.16 7.57 -15.39
C ARG A 133 19.04 8.54 -15.69
N THR A 134 17.79 8.11 -15.58
CA THR A 134 16.62 8.96 -15.82
C THR A 134 16.62 10.16 -14.87
N VAL A 135 16.35 11.35 -15.41
CA VAL A 135 16.01 12.54 -14.61
C VAL A 135 14.51 12.77 -14.71
N LEU A 136 13.77 12.39 -13.66
CA LEU A 136 12.31 12.51 -13.66
C LEU A 136 11.86 13.97 -13.58
N GLN A 137 10.91 14.35 -14.45
CA GLN A 137 10.42 15.72 -14.58
C GLN A 137 8.88 15.80 -14.62
N PRO A 138 8.15 15.32 -13.59
CA PRO A 138 6.68 15.24 -13.62
C PRO A 138 5.99 16.62 -13.67
N ARG A 139 6.70 17.72 -13.39
CA ARG A 139 6.15 19.08 -13.61
C ARG A 139 5.98 19.44 -15.09
N PHE A 140 6.83 18.88 -15.96
CA PHE A 140 6.86 19.19 -17.39
C PHE A 140 6.17 18.12 -18.25
N HIS A 141 6.04 16.90 -17.72
CA HIS A 141 5.42 15.79 -18.44
C HIS A 141 4.13 15.35 -17.76
N TYR A 142 3.02 15.43 -18.51
CA TYR A 142 1.78 14.81 -18.09
C TYR A 142 1.93 13.29 -18.18
N SER A 143 1.78 12.62 -17.04
CA SER A 143 2.06 11.19 -16.87
C SER A 143 1.38 10.68 -15.59
N CYS A 144 1.27 9.36 -15.42
CA CYS A 144 0.73 8.80 -14.18
C CYS A 144 1.54 9.26 -12.96
N LEU A 145 2.86 9.39 -13.08
CA LEU A 145 3.71 9.88 -11.98
C LEU A 145 3.31 11.27 -11.51
N ARG A 146 3.04 12.20 -12.44
CA ARG A 146 2.56 13.55 -12.11
C ARG A 146 1.24 13.48 -11.35
N VAL A 147 0.28 12.75 -11.89
CA VAL A 147 -1.06 12.60 -11.29
C VAL A 147 -0.99 12.00 -9.89
N ILE A 148 -0.14 10.99 -9.69
CA ILE A 148 0.07 10.35 -8.38
C ILE A 148 0.68 11.34 -7.37
N LEU A 149 1.71 12.10 -7.77
CA LEU A 149 2.34 13.09 -6.89
C LEU A 149 1.35 14.22 -6.53
N ASP A 150 0.60 14.72 -7.51
CA ASP A 150 -0.43 15.76 -7.29
C ASP A 150 -1.56 15.27 -6.37
N MET A 151 -1.91 13.99 -6.46
CA MET A 151 -2.87 13.32 -5.59
C MET A 151 -2.35 13.21 -4.15
N LEU A 152 -1.13 12.73 -3.95
CA LEU A 152 -0.52 12.60 -2.63
C LEU A 152 -0.23 13.97 -2.00
N ASP A 153 -0.03 15.01 -2.80
CA ASP A 153 0.10 16.38 -2.29
C ASP A 153 -1.19 16.96 -1.70
N LYS A 154 -2.37 16.42 -2.06
CA LYS A 154 -3.71 16.90 -1.66
C LYS A 154 -4.35 16.10 -0.51
N LEU A 155 -3.57 15.35 0.28
CA LEU A 155 -4.02 14.43 1.35
C LEU A 155 -4.86 15.04 2.49
N LEU A 156 -5.05 16.36 2.55
CA LEU A 156 -5.83 17.06 3.59
C LEU A 156 -7.33 16.69 3.58
N ARG A 157 -7.83 15.99 2.57
CA ARG A 157 -9.23 15.50 2.45
C ARG A 157 -9.31 13.97 2.57
N SER A 158 -8.78 13.44 3.68
CA SER A 158 -8.39 12.02 3.85
C SER A 158 -9.48 10.95 3.81
N ASP A 159 -10.74 11.31 3.72
CA ASP A 159 -11.85 10.34 3.87
C ASP A 159 -12.24 9.67 2.55
N VAL A 160 -11.70 10.15 1.43
CA VAL A 160 -12.03 9.72 0.08
C VAL A 160 -10.76 9.26 -0.63
N ASN A 161 -10.87 8.32 -1.58
CA ASN A 161 -9.73 7.77 -2.34
C ASN A 161 -8.63 7.14 -1.45
N ALA A 162 -8.92 6.78 -0.20
CA ALA A 162 -7.92 6.29 0.75
C ALA A 162 -7.15 5.06 0.23
N LEU A 163 -7.80 4.17 -0.53
CA LEU A 163 -7.16 3.03 -1.17
C LEU A 163 -6.20 3.46 -2.31
N LEU A 164 -6.56 4.49 -3.08
CA LEU A 164 -5.69 5.02 -4.14
C LEU A 164 -4.47 5.74 -3.55
N HIS A 165 -4.66 6.46 -2.43
CA HIS A 165 -3.55 7.06 -1.69
C HIS A 165 -2.61 5.98 -1.15
N GLU A 166 -3.17 4.90 -0.59
CA GLU A 166 -2.43 3.74 -0.11
C GLU A 166 -1.57 3.13 -1.23
N PHE A 167 -2.16 2.85 -2.40
CA PHE A 167 -1.42 2.32 -3.54
C PHE A 167 -0.42 3.31 -4.14
N GLY A 168 -0.70 4.62 -4.08
CA GLY A 168 0.25 5.66 -4.48
C GLY A 168 1.53 5.63 -3.63
N PHE A 169 1.39 5.55 -2.31
CA PHE A 169 2.55 5.39 -1.42
C PHE A 169 3.26 4.04 -1.62
N GLN A 170 2.51 2.95 -1.84
CA GLN A 170 3.08 1.65 -2.16
C GLN A 170 3.94 1.73 -3.42
N LEU A 171 3.41 2.27 -4.51
CA LEU A 171 4.11 2.40 -5.78
C LEU A 171 5.41 3.19 -5.61
N LEU A 172 5.38 4.33 -4.92
CA LEU A 172 6.59 5.12 -4.65
C LEU A 172 7.61 4.32 -3.84
N TYR A 173 7.17 3.57 -2.82
CA TYR A 173 8.06 2.70 -2.05
C TYR A 173 8.70 1.62 -2.92
N GLU A 174 7.91 0.89 -3.70
CA GLU A 174 8.40 -0.21 -4.55
C GLU A 174 9.41 0.31 -5.59
N LEU A 175 9.17 1.50 -6.16
CA LEU A 175 10.15 2.16 -7.03
C LEU A 175 11.44 2.55 -6.29
N CYS A 176 11.36 2.95 -5.02
CA CYS A 176 12.54 3.34 -4.24
C CYS A 176 13.42 2.15 -3.82
N VAL A 177 12.91 0.92 -3.85
CA VAL A 177 13.66 -0.29 -3.50
C VAL A 177 14.10 -1.12 -4.71
N ASP A 178 13.55 -0.83 -5.89
CA ASP A 178 13.92 -1.48 -7.13
C ASP A 178 15.30 -0.99 -7.64
N GLU A 179 16.08 -1.93 -8.19
CA GLU A 179 17.47 -1.68 -8.57
C GLU A 179 17.60 -0.62 -9.67
N LEU A 180 16.63 -0.54 -10.58
CA LEU A 180 16.71 0.33 -11.74
C LEU A 180 16.09 1.71 -11.48
N THR A 181 14.99 1.74 -10.72
CA THR A 181 14.19 2.95 -10.52
C THR A 181 14.53 3.71 -9.24
N SER A 182 15.22 3.09 -8.27
CA SER A 182 15.52 3.68 -6.97
C SER A 182 16.24 5.02 -7.06
N GLY A 183 17.35 5.11 -7.80
CA GLY A 183 18.14 6.35 -7.94
C GLY A 183 17.28 7.54 -8.43
N PRO A 184 16.70 7.47 -9.63
CA PRO A 184 15.85 8.53 -10.19
C PRO A 184 14.70 8.97 -9.27
N VAL A 185 14.04 8.02 -8.62
CA VAL A 185 12.88 8.31 -7.76
C VAL A 185 13.32 8.90 -6.42
N MET A 186 14.39 8.39 -5.82
CA MET A 186 14.95 8.92 -4.58
C MET A 186 15.47 10.36 -4.76
N ASP A 187 16.12 10.65 -5.88
CA ASP A 187 16.54 12.01 -6.26
C ASP A 187 15.35 12.96 -6.41
N LEU A 188 14.27 12.50 -7.06
CA LEU A 188 13.04 13.26 -7.23
C LEU A 188 12.38 13.60 -5.89
N LEU A 189 12.20 12.60 -5.00
CA LEU A 189 11.51 12.77 -3.72
C LEU A 189 12.31 13.62 -2.72
N SER A 190 13.65 13.52 -2.76
CA SER A 190 14.56 14.30 -1.91
C SER A 190 14.68 15.76 -2.36
N ASN A 191 14.27 16.07 -3.58
CA ASN A 191 14.36 17.42 -4.12
C ASN A 191 13.61 18.43 -3.24
N LYS A 192 14.27 19.57 -2.96
CA LYS A 192 13.75 20.66 -2.11
C LYS A 192 12.37 21.18 -2.54
N ARG A 193 11.98 20.99 -3.80
CA ARG A 193 10.67 21.39 -4.34
C ARG A 193 9.53 20.44 -3.97
N TYR A 194 9.83 19.16 -3.73
CA TYR A 194 8.84 18.16 -3.34
C TYR A 194 8.79 18.00 -1.82
N GLN A 195 9.96 17.94 -1.15
CA GLN A 195 10.08 17.68 0.30
C GLN A 195 9.20 16.51 0.78
N PHE A 196 9.06 15.50 -0.08
CA PHE A 196 7.98 14.51 0.01
C PHE A 196 7.98 13.75 1.34
N PHE A 197 9.16 13.27 1.75
CA PHE A 197 9.34 12.43 2.93
C PHE A 197 8.74 13.05 4.21
N VAL A 198 9.01 14.33 4.44
CA VAL A 198 8.68 14.97 5.72
C VAL A 198 7.29 15.60 5.72
N LYS A 199 6.85 16.14 4.58
CA LYS A 199 5.53 16.76 4.41
C LYS A 199 4.38 15.85 4.88
N HIS A 200 4.49 14.54 4.63
CA HIS A 200 3.43 13.58 4.93
C HIS A 200 3.42 13.08 6.38
N VAL A 201 4.54 13.20 7.11
CA VAL A 201 4.61 12.79 8.53
C VAL A 201 3.69 13.65 9.39
N ASP A 202 3.63 14.95 9.11
CA ASP A 202 2.85 15.91 9.90
C ASP A 202 1.37 15.91 9.54
N THR A 203 1.03 15.48 8.32
CA THR A 203 -0.36 15.48 7.82
C THR A 203 -1.03 14.15 8.11
N ILE A 204 -0.55 13.06 7.52
CA ILE A 204 -1.16 11.73 7.68
C ILE A 204 -0.46 10.88 8.72
N GLY A 205 0.83 11.13 9.01
CA GLY A 205 1.63 10.31 9.89
C GLY A 205 1.11 10.31 11.33
N ILE A 206 0.84 11.49 11.90
CA ILE A 206 0.39 11.64 13.30
C ILE A 206 -1.11 11.91 13.48
N ALA A 207 -1.89 11.97 12.39
CA ALA A 207 -3.34 12.18 12.47
C ALA A 207 -4.02 11.05 13.27
N PRO A 208 -5.13 11.28 13.98
CA PRO A 208 -5.87 10.22 14.64
C PRO A 208 -6.44 9.24 13.61
N LEU A 209 -6.53 7.95 13.96
CA LEU A 209 -7.11 6.95 13.07
C LEU A 209 -8.65 7.09 12.99
N PRO A 210 -9.26 6.80 11.83
CA PRO A 210 -10.72 6.74 11.68
C PRO A 210 -11.37 5.77 12.67
N LYS A 211 -12.63 6.06 13.04
CA LYS A 211 -13.41 5.25 14.00
C LYS A 211 -13.72 3.87 13.43
N ARG A 212 -13.50 2.83 14.24
CA ARG A 212 -13.66 1.41 13.87
C ARG A 212 -15.08 1.05 13.39
N ASN A 213 -16.11 1.59 14.04
CA ASN A 213 -17.50 1.15 13.81
C ASN A 213 -18.06 1.49 12.42
N ASN A 214 -17.68 2.65 11.86
CA ASN A 214 -18.30 3.19 10.64
C ASN A 214 -17.29 3.40 9.49
N ALA A 215 -15.98 3.38 9.76
CA ALA A 215 -14.95 3.75 8.81
C ALA A 215 -13.78 2.76 8.78
N GLN A 216 -14.06 1.45 8.90
CA GLN A 216 -13.00 0.44 9.02
C GLN A 216 -12.14 0.33 7.76
N ALA A 217 -12.72 0.41 6.55
CA ALA A 217 -11.95 0.37 5.31
C ALA A 217 -10.97 1.56 5.23
N LEU A 218 -11.45 2.77 5.54
CA LEU A 218 -10.62 3.97 5.64
C LEU A 218 -9.52 3.83 6.71
N ARG A 219 -9.85 3.21 7.84
CA ARG A 219 -8.90 2.94 8.92
C ARG A 219 -7.78 1.98 8.46
N ILE A 220 -8.13 0.89 7.77
CA ILE A 220 -7.19 -0.07 7.21
C ILE A 220 -6.27 0.63 6.21
N SER A 221 -6.83 1.37 5.25
CA SER A 221 -6.02 2.14 4.29
C SER A 221 -5.14 3.20 4.95
N SER A 222 -5.63 3.91 5.98
CA SER A 222 -4.82 4.90 6.71
C SER A 222 -3.62 4.26 7.41
N LEU A 223 -3.78 3.06 7.99
CA LEU A 223 -2.68 2.30 8.58
C LEU A 223 -1.64 1.91 7.52
N HIS A 224 -2.09 1.44 6.35
CA HIS A 224 -1.18 1.08 5.25
C HIS A 224 -0.48 2.29 4.64
N GLN A 225 -1.15 3.43 4.46
CA GLN A 225 -0.52 4.69 4.02
C GLN A 225 0.65 5.07 4.95
N ARG A 226 0.43 5.02 6.27
CA ARG A 226 1.48 5.28 7.27
C ARG A 226 2.61 4.26 7.18
N ALA A 227 2.27 2.99 6.99
CA ALA A 227 3.26 1.92 6.83
C ALA A 227 4.19 2.18 5.64
N TRP A 228 3.62 2.52 4.48
CA TRP A 228 4.38 2.83 3.27
C TRP A 228 5.19 4.12 3.41
N LEU A 229 4.62 5.16 4.01
CA LEU A 229 5.34 6.39 4.33
C LEU A 229 6.56 6.10 5.21
N LEU A 230 6.38 5.37 6.32
CA LEU A 230 7.46 5.01 7.24
C LEU A 230 8.53 4.16 6.53
N LYS A 231 8.12 3.23 5.68
CA LYS A 231 9.04 2.45 4.85
C LYS A 231 9.84 3.35 3.89
N LEU A 232 9.23 4.35 3.26
CA LEU A 232 9.94 5.35 2.44
C LEU A 232 10.96 6.13 3.26
N LEU A 233 10.60 6.58 4.46
CA LEU A 233 11.55 7.23 5.38
C LEU A 233 12.72 6.30 5.70
N ALA A 234 12.43 5.03 6.00
CA ALA A 234 13.45 4.04 6.31
C ALA A 234 14.42 3.83 5.14
N VAL A 235 13.94 3.83 3.89
CA VAL A 235 14.79 3.72 2.69
C VAL A 235 15.72 4.92 2.57
N GLU A 236 15.22 6.16 2.68
CA GLU A 236 16.06 7.36 2.65
C GLU A 236 17.08 7.41 3.80
N LEU A 237 16.66 7.06 5.01
CA LEU A 237 17.56 6.95 6.15
C LEU A 237 18.65 5.90 5.94
N HIS A 238 18.35 4.79 5.24
CA HIS A 238 19.29 3.69 5.02
C HIS A 238 20.24 3.93 3.84
N CYS A 239 19.68 4.30 2.69
CA CYS A 239 20.32 4.36 1.38
C CYS A 239 20.74 5.78 0.98
N GLY A 240 20.22 6.83 1.62
CA GLY A 240 20.49 8.22 1.26
C GLY A 240 21.99 8.51 1.23
N ASP A 241 22.47 8.95 0.06
CA ASP A 241 23.87 9.29 -0.17
C ASP A 241 24.21 10.59 0.56
N LEU A 242 24.96 10.46 1.66
CA LEU A 242 25.34 11.62 2.48
C LEU A 242 26.33 12.56 1.78
N THR A 243 26.92 12.16 0.65
CA THR A 243 27.76 13.04 -0.17
C THR A 243 26.90 14.00 -1.02
N ASN A 244 25.70 13.57 -1.39
CA ASN A 244 24.71 14.40 -2.06
C ASN A 244 24.00 15.31 -1.04
N VAL A 245 24.04 16.62 -1.29
CA VAL A 245 23.48 17.64 -0.38
C VAL A 245 21.97 17.45 -0.18
N SER A 246 21.24 17.04 -1.23
CA SER A 246 19.79 16.84 -1.20
C SER A 246 19.39 15.73 -0.22
N HIS A 247 20.00 14.55 -0.35
CA HIS A 247 19.78 13.41 0.54
C HIS A 247 20.24 13.72 1.97
N ARG A 248 21.43 14.30 2.13
CA ARG A 248 21.94 14.68 3.46
C ARG A 248 20.99 15.62 4.20
N GLU A 249 20.48 16.64 3.53
CA GLU A 249 19.47 17.54 4.11
C GLU A 249 18.16 16.81 4.43
N THR A 250 17.71 15.94 3.53
CA THR A 250 16.48 15.16 3.69
C THR A 250 16.56 14.22 4.89
N VAL A 251 17.63 13.43 5.01
CA VAL A 251 17.92 12.58 6.18
C VAL A 251 17.92 13.39 7.46
N ARG A 252 18.57 14.57 7.47
CA ARG A 252 18.59 15.44 8.66
C ARG A 252 17.19 15.91 9.02
N LYS A 253 16.38 16.34 8.04
CA LYS A 253 14.98 16.75 8.25
C LYS A 253 14.16 15.59 8.80
N ILE A 254 14.26 14.38 8.24
CA ILE A 254 13.54 13.20 8.73
C ILE A 254 13.84 12.97 10.23
N LEU A 255 15.12 12.93 10.61
CA LEU A 255 15.52 12.73 12.01
C LEU A 255 15.02 13.85 12.93
N ALA A 256 15.10 15.10 12.48
CA ALA A 256 14.65 16.25 13.26
C ALA A 256 13.13 16.20 13.52
N TYR A 257 12.35 15.82 12.51
CA TYR A 257 10.89 15.67 12.64
C TYR A 257 10.50 14.48 13.51
N LEU A 258 11.16 13.33 13.35
CA LEU A 258 10.84 12.12 14.12
C LEU A 258 11.18 12.26 15.60
N TYR A 259 12.31 12.89 15.92
CA TYR A 259 12.86 12.92 17.29
C TYR A 259 12.87 14.31 17.95
N GLY A 260 12.26 15.31 17.32
CA GLY A 260 12.02 16.60 17.94
C GLY A 260 13.26 17.51 18.07
N GLN A 261 14.24 17.41 17.18
CA GLN A 261 15.40 18.33 17.18
C GLN A 261 15.02 19.75 16.73
N ASP A 262 15.74 20.75 17.22
CA ASP A 262 15.58 22.13 16.79
C ASP A 262 15.95 22.29 15.31
N LEU A 263 14.97 22.67 14.49
CA LEU A 263 15.15 23.00 13.07
C LEU A 263 15.73 24.41 12.87
N GLY A 264 15.96 25.17 13.94
CA GLY A 264 16.25 26.62 13.94
C GLY A 264 17.48 27.08 13.15
N GLU A 265 18.33 26.17 12.67
CA GLU A 265 19.46 26.49 11.79
C GLU A 265 19.18 26.24 10.30
N LEU A 266 18.00 25.69 9.94
CA LEU A 266 17.74 25.21 8.57
C LEU A 266 16.96 26.18 7.67
N GLU A 267 16.41 27.27 8.22
CA GLU A 267 15.60 28.25 7.46
C GLU A 267 16.40 29.49 7.03
N CYS A 268 17.72 29.51 7.24
CA CYS A 268 18.60 30.52 6.64
C CYS A 268 19.01 30.06 5.23
N ASP A 269 18.05 30.05 4.31
CA ASP A 269 18.27 30.30 2.88
C ASP A 269 16.92 30.45 2.17
N GLN A 270 16.51 31.71 2.09
CA GLN A 270 15.66 32.36 1.09
C GLN A 270 14.85 31.42 0.16
N ASP A 271 13.55 31.28 0.44
CA ASP A 271 12.52 31.66 -0.52
C ASP A 271 11.15 31.75 0.17
N ALA A 272 10.69 32.99 0.32
CA ALA A 272 9.37 33.36 0.80
C ALA A 272 8.32 33.02 -0.27
N THR A 273 7.80 31.79 -0.28
CA THR A 273 6.54 31.46 -0.97
C THR A 273 5.95 30.13 -0.51
N SER A 274 5.72 29.99 0.80
CA SER A 274 4.70 29.05 1.36
C SER A 274 4.54 29.23 2.87
N ALA A 275 4.68 30.46 3.37
CA ALA A 275 4.35 30.82 4.76
C ALA A 275 2.86 31.13 4.92
N PHE A 276 1.97 30.33 4.33
CA PHE A 276 0.55 30.36 4.65
C PHE A 276 0.22 29.05 5.37
N THR A 277 -0.25 29.15 6.61
CA THR A 277 -0.78 28.11 7.52
C THR A 277 0.05 27.72 8.77
N LEU A 278 0.99 28.55 9.23
CA LEU A 278 1.63 28.38 10.56
C LEU A 278 1.74 29.71 11.31
N GLN A 279 0.64 30.44 11.42
CA GLN A 279 0.48 31.50 12.42
C GLN A 279 -0.93 31.40 12.98
N ASN A 280 -1.04 30.73 14.13
CA ASN A 280 -2.06 30.93 15.17
C ASN A 280 -1.71 30.02 16.35
N ALA A 281 -0.79 30.47 17.19
CA ALA A 281 -0.69 30.11 18.61
C ALA A 281 0.32 31.05 19.30
N ASP A 282 -0.24 32.08 19.89
CA ASP A 282 0.27 33.12 20.79
C ASP A 282 1.64 32.95 21.48
N ASP A 283 2.34 34.08 21.53
CA ASP A 283 3.32 34.42 22.55
C ASP A 283 2.68 34.36 23.96
N HIS A 284 3.30 33.63 24.88
CA HIS A 284 3.77 34.12 26.18
C HIS A 284 4.30 32.98 27.08
N SER A 285 5.44 33.25 27.72
CA SER A 285 5.90 32.64 28.98
C SER A 285 6.37 31.16 28.97
N GLY A 286 7.69 30.99 28.95
CA GLY A 286 8.36 30.28 30.05
C GLY A 286 7.96 28.83 30.32
N THR A 287 7.85 27.98 29.31
CA THR A 287 8.03 26.53 29.44
C THR A 287 8.67 26.05 28.15
N ARG A 288 9.89 25.51 28.23
CA ARG A 288 10.50 24.80 27.09
C ARG A 288 9.69 23.52 26.92
N THR A 289 8.57 23.61 26.22
CA THR A 289 7.70 22.47 25.89
C THR A 289 8.59 21.49 25.14
N MET A 290 9.01 20.41 25.83
CA MET A 290 9.79 19.33 25.23
C MET A 290 9.06 18.91 23.95
N ARG A 291 9.68 19.17 22.79
CA ARG A 291 9.10 18.81 21.50
C ARG A 291 8.89 17.30 21.50
N LYS A 292 7.63 16.86 21.39
CA LYS A 292 7.27 15.45 21.53
C LYS A 292 7.96 14.62 20.46
N ASN A 293 8.45 13.45 20.86
CA ASN A 293 9.08 12.47 19.98
C ASN A 293 7.99 11.85 19.09
N LYS A 294 7.91 12.29 17.83
CA LYS A 294 6.89 11.84 16.88
C LYS A 294 6.98 10.35 16.59
N ALA A 295 8.17 9.74 16.71
CA ALA A 295 8.28 8.29 16.61
C ALA A 295 7.44 7.58 17.68
N LEU A 296 7.34 8.13 18.90
CA LEU A 296 6.48 7.57 19.94
C LEU A 296 5.00 7.89 19.70
N GLU A 297 4.67 9.09 19.23
CA GLU A 297 3.29 9.40 18.84
C GLU A 297 2.78 8.46 17.74
N LEU A 298 3.62 8.13 16.77
CA LEU A 298 3.33 7.14 15.73
C LEU A 298 3.07 5.75 16.30
N LEU A 299 3.78 5.36 17.36
CA LEU A 299 3.55 4.10 18.06
C LEU A 299 2.21 4.13 18.83
N ASP A 300 1.92 5.23 19.52
CA ASP A 300 0.69 5.41 20.30
C ASP A 300 -0.59 5.38 19.44
N ILE A 301 -0.47 5.75 18.16
CA ILE A 301 -1.57 5.68 17.19
C ILE A 301 -1.99 4.22 16.93
N ILE A 302 -1.06 3.28 17.04
CA ILE A 302 -1.35 1.85 16.88
C ILE A 302 -2.12 1.38 18.11
N GLN A 303 -3.43 1.18 17.91
CA GLN A 303 -4.27 0.61 18.96
C GLN A 303 -4.27 -0.91 18.86
N PHE A 304 -3.48 -1.57 19.70
CA PHE A 304 -3.66 -3.00 19.97
C PHE A 304 -4.95 -3.14 20.81
N ARG A 305 -6.09 -3.35 20.14
CA ARG A 305 -7.39 -3.62 20.78
C ARG A 305 -7.78 -5.06 20.52
N PRO A 306 -8.56 -5.70 21.41
CA PRO A 306 -8.85 -7.11 21.27
C PRO A 306 -9.69 -7.34 20.00
N PRO A 307 -9.51 -8.47 19.31
CA PRO A 307 -10.57 -8.98 18.46
C PRO A 307 -11.83 -9.15 19.32
N ASP A 308 -13.00 -8.79 18.78
CA ASP A 308 -14.26 -9.02 19.49
C ASP A 308 -14.34 -10.49 19.94
N ALA A 309 -14.74 -10.75 21.18
CA ALA A 309 -14.84 -12.11 21.75
C ALA A 309 -15.67 -13.09 20.89
N SER A 310 -16.44 -12.57 19.92
CA SER A 310 -17.18 -13.32 18.91
C SER A 310 -16.33 -13.96 17.79
N MET A 311 -15.00 -13.98 17.85
CA MET A 311 -14.17 -14.62 16.82
C MET A 311 -14.18 -16.16 16.87
N ASP A 312 -14.65 -16.75 17.96
CA ASP A 312 -14.82 -18.20 18.07
C ASP A 312 -16.20 -18.61 17.50
N PHE A 313 -16.23 -19.21 16.31
CA PHE A 313 -17.48 -19.59 15.63
C PHE A 313 -18.29 -20.61 16.44
N SER A 314 -17.65 -21.38 17.34
CA SER A 314 -18.34 -22.33 18.23
C SER A 314 -19.27 -21.64 19.23
N GLN A 315 -19.01 -20.36 19.53
CA GLN A 315 -19.83 -19.50 20.37
C GLN A 315 -20.90 -18.74 19.58
N VAL A 316 -20.76 -18.66 18.25
CA VAL A 316 -21.66 -17.90 17.37
C VAL A 316 -22.85 -18.72 16.90
N VAL A 317 -22.68 -20.03 16.74
CA VAL A 317 -23.71 -20.90 16.16
C VAL A 317 -24.10 -22.00 17.15
N SER A 318 -25.33 -21.95 17.64
CA SER A 318 -25.90 -22.99 18.52
C SER A 318 -26.03 -24.35 17.82
N ASN A 319 -26.08 -24.37 16.48
CA ASN A 319 -26.18 -25.57 15.67
C ASN A 319 -24.82 -26.27 15.52
N LYS A 320 -24.58 -27.31 16.33
CA LYS A 320 -23.35 -28.10 16.34
C LYS A 320 -23.01 -28.74 14.98
N LYS A 321 -24.02 -29.15 14.18
CA LYS A 321 -23.80 -29.76 12.87
C LYS A 321 -23.23 -28.73 11.89
N CYS A 322 -23.80 -27.53 11.85
CA CYS A 322 -23.30 -26.45 10.99
C CYS A 322 -21.91 -25.96 11.42
N SER A 323 -21.64 -25.92 12.73
CA SER A 323 -20.33 -25.56 13.27
C SER A 323 -19.22 -26.52 12.80
N LEU A 324 -19.45 -27.83 12.91
CA LEU A 324 -18.50 -28.84 12.44
C LEU A 324 -18.29 -28.81 10.92
N LEU A 325 -19.35 -28.59 10.15
CA LEU A 325 -19.24 -28.42 8.69
C LEU A 325 -18.42 -27.18 8.32
N ALA A 326 -18.59 -26.08 9.04
CA ALA A 326 -17.80 -24.88 8.83
C ALA A 326 -16.30 -25.12 9.10
N GLU A 327 -15.95 -25.83 10.18
CA GLU A 327 -14.57 -26.24 10.47
C GLU A 327 -13.98 -27.09 9.33
N GLU A 328 -14.74 -28.07 8.85
CA GLU A 328 -14.31 -28.95 7.77
C GLU A 328 -14.05 -28.17 6.48
N ILE A 329 -14.94 -27.25 6.11
CA ILE A 329 -14.78 -26.39 4.93
C ILE A 329 -13.54 -25.50 5.05
N LEU A 330 -13.35 -24.85 6.20
CA LEU A 330 -12.23 -23.93 6.42
C LEU A 330 -10.88 -24.65 6.50
N ARG A 331 -10.86 -25.92 6.91
CA ARG A 331 -9.65 -26.76 6.98
C ARG A 331 -9.31 -27.48 5.67
N SER A 332 -10.30 -27.92 4.92
CA SER A 332 -10.13 -28.68 3.66
C SER A 332 -9.68 -27.81 2.47
N SER A 333 -9.91 -26.51 2.53
CA SER A 333 -9.63 -25.55 1.44
C SER A 333 -8.19 -25.04 1.39
N ALA A 334 -7.22 -25.83 1.89
CA ALA A 334 -5.79 -25.52 1.82
C ALA A 334 -5.12 -25.85 0.47
N SER A 335 -5.85 -26.46 -0.49
CA SER A 335 -5.31 -26.94 -1.77
C SER A 335 -5.94 -26.21 -2.98
N ASP A 336 -5.39 -25.04 -3.31
CA ASP A 336 -5.35 -24.18 -4.52
C ASP A 336 -6.34 -24.25 -5.72
N VAL A 337 -7.33 -25.15 -5.82
CA VAL A 337 -8.31 -25.08 -6.92
C VAL A 337 -9.74 -25.27 -6.41
N GLY A 338 -10.52 -24.19 -6.37
CA GLY A 338 -11.91 -24.19 -5.90
C GLY A 338 -12.08 -24.13 -4.37
N GLY A 339 -11.10 -23.52 -3.68
CA GLY A 339 -11.12 -23.27 -2.24
C GLY A 339 -12.07 -22.14 -1.84
N VAL A 340 -12.25 -21.98 -0.53
CA VAL A 340 -13.15 -20.98 0.08
C VAL A 340 -12.40 -19.69 0.45
N TYR A 341 -11.16 -19.56 -0.02
CA TYR A 341 -10.31 -18.41 0.24
C TYR A 341 -9.94 -17.71 -1.05
N TYR A 342 -9.76 -16.40 -0.97
CA TYR A 342 -9.16 -15.57 -2.00
C TYR A 342 -8.08 -14.68 -1.37
N TYR A 343 -7.23 -14.08 -2.20
CA TYR A 343 -6.26 -13.07 -1.75
C TYR A 343 -6.79 -11.68 -2.09
N SER A 344 -6.79 -10.77 -1.11
CA SER A 344 -7.12 -9.37 -1.34
C SER A 344 -6.05 -8.68 -2.18
N GLU A 345 -6.33 -7.47 -2.65
CA GLU A 345 -5.35 -6.60 -3.30
C GLU A 345 -4.12 -6.27 -2.43
N ARG A 346 -4.21 -6.51 -1.12
CA ARG A 346 -3.13 -6.36 -0.14
C ARG A 346 -2.34 -7.64 0.11
N GLY A 347 -2.76 -8.76 -0.51
CA GLY A 347 -2.18 -10.08 -0.29
C GLY A 347 -2.70 -10.80 0.96
N ASP A 348 -3.79 -10.31 1.59
CA ASP A 348 -4.39 -10.97 2.74
C ASP A 348 -5.25 -12.15 2.29
N ARG A 349 -5.08 -13.31 2.92
CA ARG A 349 -5.90 -14.49 2.65
C ARG A 349 -7.23 -14.40 3.40
N LEU A 350 -8.31 -14.13 2.67
CA LEU A 350 -9.65 -13.88 3.22
C LEU A 350 -10.64 -14.98 2.80
N ILE A 351 -11.70 -15.16 3.60
CA ILE A 351 -12.79 -16.09 3.30
C ILE A 351 -13.66 -15.48 2.19
N ASP A 352 -13.80 -16.17 1.06
CA ASP A 352 -14.79 -15.82 0.02
C ASP A 352 -16.18 -16.19 0.54
N LEU A 353 -16.98 -15.16 0.85
CA LEU A 353 -18.31 -15.34 1.42
C LEU A 353 -19.27 -16.04 0.46
N ALA A 354 -19.13 -15.87 -0.85
CA ALA A 354 -19.97 -16.53 -1.84
C ALA A 354 -19.61 -18.02 -1.92
N SER A 355 -18.33 -18.32 -2.11
CA SER A 355 -17.84 -19.71 -2.13
C SER A 355 -18.10 -20.43 -0.80
N PHE A 356 -17.99 -19.72 0.34
CA PHE A 356 -18.28 -20.27 1.66
C PHE A 356 -19.76 -20.61 1.83
N ARG A 357 -20.63 -19.68 1.46
CA ARG A 357 -22.09 -19.90 1.45
C ARG A 357 -22.46 -21.10 0.61
N ASP A 358 -21.93 -21.17 -0.61
CA ASP A 358 -22.29 -22.20 -1.57
C ASP A 358 -21.82 -23.59 -1.10
N ARG A 359 -20.62 -23.68 -0.48
CA ARG A 359 -20.12 -24.91 0.16
C ARG A 359 -20.94 -25.33 1.38
N LEU A 360 -21.34 -24.38 2.23
CA LEU A 360 -22.21 -24.65 3.38
C LEU A 360 -23.54 -25.26 2.92
N TRP A 361 -24.16 -24.69 1.89
CA TRP A 361 -25.41 -25.21 1.31
C TRP A 361 -25.26 -26.60 0.69
N GLN A 362 -24.18 -26.85 -0.04
CA GLN A 362 -23.92 -28.15 -0.67
C GLN A 362 -23.84 -29.28 0.36
N LEU A 363 -23.13 -29.07 1.47
CA LEU A 363 -22.94 -30.09 2.51
C LEU A 363 -24.15 -30.25 3.43
N SER A 364 -25.06 -29.27 3.44
CA SER A 364 -26.26 -29.28 4.28
C SER A 364 -27.52 -29.85 3.62
N SER A 365 -27.44 -30.32 2.37
CA SER A 365 -28.58 -30.67 1.51
C SER A 365 -29.29 -31.98 1.89
N PHE A 366 -29.74 -32.16 3.13
CA PHE A 366 -30.69 -33.22 3.57
C PHE A 366 -31.41 -32.79 4.86
N GLY A 367 -32.71 -32.42 4.81
CA GLY A 367 -33.52 -32.08 5.99
C GLY A 367 -34.98 -31.67 5.72
N ASN A 368 -35.82 -31.72 6.76
CA ASN A 368 -37.24 -31.29 6.75
C ASN A 368 -37.38 -29.74 6.70
N GLU A 369 -38.56 -29.18 6.37
CA GLU A 369 -38.77 -27.72 6.25
C GLU A 369 -38.34 -26.89 7.47
N VAL A 370 -38.60 -27.37 8.69
CA VAL A 370 -38.20 -26.69 9.95
C VAL A 370 -36.67 -26.72 10.15
N GLU A 371 -36.02 -27.80 9.71
CA GLU A 371 -34.56 -27.91 9.76
C GLU A 371 -33.90 -26.98 8.73
N LEU A 372 -34.58 -26.69 7.62
CA LEU A 372 -34.11 -25.75 6.59
C LEU A 372 -34.14 -24.29 7.08
N THR A 373 -35.12 -23.89 7.89
CA THR A 373 -35.15 -22.53 8.47
C THR A 373 -34.03 -22.33 9.48
N ASP A 374 -33.81 -23.30 10.38
CA ASP A 374 -32.74 -23.24 11.39
C ASP A 374 -31.35 -23.29 10.73
N LEU A 375 -31.20 -24.09 9.68
CA LEU A 375 -30.00 -24.14 8.86
C LEU A 375 -29.73 -22.80 8.16
N ARG A 376 -30.75 -22.17 7.59
CA ARG A 376 -30.61 -20.86 6.93
C ARG A 376 -30.14 -19.80 7.92
N GLU A 377 -30.69 -19.79 9.13
CA GLU A 377 -30.25 -18.86 10.18
C GLU A 377 -28.80 -19.14 10.60
N ALA A 378 -28.43 -20.41 10.80
CA ALA A 378 -27.05 -20.79 11.13
C ALA A 378 -26.05 -20.38 10.05
N ILE A 379 -26.38 -20.58 8.77
CA ILE A 379 -25.55 -20.13 7.64
C ILE A 379 -25.42 -18.60 7.66
N GLN A 380 -26.49 -17.85 7.91
CA GLN A 380 -26.42 -16.39 8.02
C GLN A 380 -25.53 -15.93 9.18
N GLN A 381 -25.60 -16.60 10.33
CA GLN A 381 -24.72 -16.33 11.47
C GLN A 381 -23.25 -16.60 11.13
N LEU A 382 -22.95 -17.72 10.43
CA LEU A 382 -21.61 -18.04 9.95
C LEU A 382 -21.08 -17.02 8.94
N LEU A 383 -21.92 -16.54 8.00
CA LEU A 383 -21.51 -15.52 7.03
C LEU A 383 -21.23 -14.18 7.72
N ARG A 384 -22.03 -13.79 8.71
CA ARG A 384 -21.77 -12.58 9.52
C ARG A 384 -20.47 -12.72 10.31
N TRP A 385 -20.20 -13.91 10.86
CA TRP A 385 -18.94 -14.21 11.52
C TRP A 385 -17.76 -14.11 10.55
N ALA A 386 -17.82 -14.79 9.39
CA ALA A 386 -16.76 -14.78 8.40
C ALA A 386 -16.45 -13.37 7.89
N TRP A 387 -17.48 -12.55 7.69
CA TRP A 387 -17.31 -11.15 7.35
C TRP A 387 -16.60 -10.34 8.46
N LYS A 388 -17.01 -10.51 9.72
CA LYS A 388 -16.33 -9.86 10.87
C LYS A 388 -14.88 -10.35 11.03
N TYR A 389 -14.66 -11.64 10.82
CA TYR A 389 -13.35 -12.28 10.86
C TYR A 389 -12.41 -11.67 9.82
N ASN A 390 -12.84 -11.60 8.55
CA ASN A 390 -12.07 -10.98 7.47
C ASN A 390 -11.70 -9.53 7.83
N ARG A 391 -12.66 -8.71 8.26
CA ARG A 391 -12.40 -7.31 8.63
C ARG A 391 -11.40 -7.17 9.78
N ASN A 392 -11.47 -8.05 10.78
CA ASN A 392 -10.50 -8.03 11.88
C ASN A 392 -9.11 -8.49 11.43
N LEU A 393 -9.03 -9.49 10.54
CA LEU A 393 -7.78 -9.96 9.96
C LEU A 393 -7.09 -8.85 9.17
N GLU A 394 -7.81 -8.17 8.28
CA GLU A 394 -7.27 -7.04 7.50
C GLU A 394 -6.78 -5.90 8.40
N GLU A 395 -7.53 -5.55 9.45
CA GLU A 395 -7.09 -4.52 10.39
C GLU A 395 -5.83 -4.94 11.17
N GLN A 396 -5.73 -6.20 11.60
CA GLN A 396 -4.52 -6.72 12.25
C GLN A 396 -3.31 -6.77 11.30
N ALA A 397 -3.52 -7.14 10.04
CA ALA A 397 -2.49 -7.10 9.01
C ALA A 397 -1.99 -5.67 8.78
N ALA A 398 -2.91 -4.69 8.72
CA ALA A 398 -2.58 -3.28 8.58
C ALA A 398 -1.80 -2.72 9.78
N GLN A 399 -2.20 -3.09 11.00
CA GLN A 399 -1.46 -2.74 12.22
C GLN A 399 -0.04 -3.33 12.22
N LEU A 400 0.10 -4.60 11.84
CA LEU A 400 1.40 -5.25 11.75
C LEU A 400 2.28 -4.58 10.70
N HIS A 401 1.71 -4.21 9.55
CA HIS A 401 2.41 -3.51 8.49
C HIS A 401 2.89 -2.12 8.95
N MET A 402 2.04 -1.32 9.59
CA MET A 402 2.42 -0.03 10.16
C MET A 402 3.55 -0.18 11.19
N LEU A 403 3.41 -1.14 12.10
CA LEU A 403 4.43 -1.43 13.11
C LEU A 403 5.76 -1.86 12.49
N THR A 404 5.72 -2.62 11.40
CA THR A 404 6.93 -3.01 10.65
C THR A 404 7.63 -1.79 10.05
N GLY A 405 6.88 -0.85 9.46
CA GLY A 405 7.43 0.42 8.97
C GLY A 405 8.05 1.24 10.11
N TRP A 406 7.36 1.32 11.24
CA TRP A 406 7.84 2.02 12.44
C TRP A 406 9.13 1.42 13.00
N SER A 407 9.16 0.11 13.23
CA SER A 407 10.34 -0.59 13.78
C SER A 407 11.55 -0.41 12.87
N ARG A 408 11.40 -0.57 11.55
CA ARG A 408 12.50 -0.34 10.59
C ARG A 408 13.03 1.09 10.64
N THR A 409 12.13 2.08 10.67
CA THR A 409 12.51 3.49 10.73
C THR A 409 13.32 3.79 12.00
N VAL A 410 12.86 3.28 13.15
CA VAL A 410 13.52 3.46 14.44
C VAL A 410 14.85 2.72 14.47
N GLU A 411 14.90 1.45 14.07
CA GLU A 411 16.12 0.64 14.06
C GLU A 411 17.18 1.24 13.16
N ILE A 412 16.84 1.71 11.97
CA ILE A 412 17.80 2.35 11.06
C ILE A 412 18.29 3.68 11.65
N SER A 413 17.40 4.48 12.23
CA SER A 413 17.77 5.73 12.90
C SER A 413 18.76 5.49 14.03
N VAL A 414 18.48 4.52 14.91
CA VAL A 414 19.31 4.18 16.07
C VAL A 414 20.60 3.44 15.69
N SER A 415 20.57 2.57 14.68
CA SER A 415 21.75 1.77 14.31
C SER A 415 22.73 2.55 13.44
N ARG A 416 22.24 3.36 12.49
CA ARG A 416 23.06 4.02 11.46
C ARG A 416 23.17 5.52 11.62
N ARG A 417 22.19 6.18 12.24
CA ARG A 417 22.08 7.66 12.25
C ARG A 417 22.11 8.27 13.65
N LEU A 418 22.41 7.48 14.68
CA LEU A 418 22.44 7.92 16.07
C LEU A 418 23.43 9.07 16.32
N SER A 419 24.55 9.11 15.58
CA SER A 419 25.52 10.21 15.69
C SER A 419 24.90 11.57 15.31
N SER A 420 23.93 11.58 14.41
CA SER A 420 23.19 12.75 13.97
C SER A 420 22.02 13.09 14.91
N LEU A 421 21.79 12.26 15.93
CA LEU A 421 20.78 12.52 16.96
C LEU A 421 21.35 13.37 18.11
N GLY A 422 20.64 14.44 18.48
CA GLY A 422 20.80 15.13 19.76
C GLY A 422 20.13 14.34 20.90
N ASP A 423 20.53 14.56 22.15
CA ASP A 423 19.98 13.91 23.35
C ASP A 423 19.82 12.38 23.22
N ARG A 424 20.83 11.73 22.64
CA ARG A 424 20.83 10.31 22.22
C ARG A 424 20.37 9.37 23.33
N THR A 425 20.96 9.48 24.51
CA THR A 425 20.65 8.63 25.66
C THR A 425 19.18 8.77 26.06
N GLN A 426 18.63 9.98 26.06
CA GLN A 426 17.22 10.21 26.38
C GLN A 426 16.30 9.60 25.32
N ILE A 427 16.60 9.79 24.03
CA ILE A 427 15.84 9.18 22.93
C ILE A 427 15.83 7.66 23.06
N LEU A 428 16.99 7.04 23.31
CA LEU A 428 17.12 5.60 23.48
C LEU A 428 16.29 5.07 24.65
N PHE A 429 16.30 5.76 25.80
CA PHE A 429 15.48 5.38 26.94
C PHE A 429 13.97 5.49 26.64
N GLN A 430 13.53 6.57 26.00
CA GLN A 430 12.13 6.74 25.65
C GLN A 430 11.64 5.69 24.64
N LEU A 431 12.47 5.38 23.63
CA LEU A 431 12.16 4.32 22.65
C LEU A 431 12.13 2.94 23.29
N LEU A 432 13.06 2.65 24.20
CA LEU A 432 13.09 1.40 24.95
C LEU A 432 11.82 1.22 25.78
N ASP A 433 11.47 2.24 26.58
CA ASP A 433 10.29 2.23 27.44
C ASP A 433 8.99 2.10 26.62
N GLY A 434 8.83 2.92 25.58
CA GLY A 434 7.67 2.86 24.69
C GLY A 434 7.52 1.51 23.97
N SER A 435 8.63 0.92 23.50
CA SER A 435 8.60 -0.39 22.84
C SER A 435 8.19 -1.51 23.78
N LEU A 436 8.75 -1.53 25.00
CA LEU A 436 8.41 -2.54 26.01
C LEU A 436 6.98 -2.37 26.51
N GLY A 437 6.54 -1.14 26.78
CA GLY A 437 5.17 -0.82 27.16
C GLY A 437 4.16 -1.29 26.12
N ALA A 438 4.42 -1.01 24.83
CA ALA A 438 3.58 -1.49 23.73
C ALA A 438 3.57 -3.03 23.61
N SER A 439 4.72 -3.68 23.84
CA SER A 439 4.83 -5.15 23.74
C SER A 439 4.09 -5.88 24.86
N ALA A 440 3.89 -5.23 26.01
CA ALA A 440 3.13 -5.74 27.14
C ALA A 440 1.62 -5.54 26.98
N SER A 441 1.16 -4.90 25.89
CA SER A 441 -0.27 -4.74 25.62
C SER A 441 -0.93 -6.11 25.44
N PRO A 442 -2.09 -6.36 26.08
CA PRO A 442 -2.77 -7.67 26.05
C PRO A 442 -3.13 -8.14 24.63
N ASP A 443 -3.25 -7.19 23.70
CA ASP A 443 -3.69 -7.43 22.32
C ASP A 443 -2.54 -7.36 21.31
N CYS A 444 -1.29 -7.27 21.81
CA CYS A 444 -0.11 -7.35 20.97
C CYS A 444 0.07 -8.79 20.49
N SER A 445 -0.09 -9.03 19.18
CA SER A 445 0.18 -10.35 18.63
C SER A 445 1.65 -10.73 18.80
N LEU A 446 1.96 -12.04 18.83
CA LEU A 446 3.34 -12.52 18.93
C LEU A 446 4.26 -11.89 17.86
N LYS A 447 3.77 -11.74 16.63
CA LYS A 447 4.51 -11.11 15.52
C LYS A 447 4.82 -9.63 15.81
N MET A 448 3.87 -8.90 16.40
CA MET A 448 4.06 -7.50 16.77
C MET A 448 5.03 -7.37 17.96
N ALA A 449 4.90 -8.22 18.98
CA ALA A 449 5.77 -8.24 20.13
C ALA A 449 7.24 -8.52 19.75
N LEU A 450 7.48 -9.41 18.77
CA LEU A 450 8.82 -9.66 18.24
C LEU A 450 9.45 -8.40 17.61
N LEU A 451 8.68 -7.60 16.87
CA LEU A 451 9.19 -6.35 16.29
C LEU A 451 9.52 -5.31 17.38
N LEU A 452 8.65 -5.16 18.36
CA LEU A 452 8.84 -4.21 19.48
C LEU A 452 10.04 -4.59 20.36
N THR A 453 10.18 -5.88 20.66
CA THR A 453 11.31 -6.38 21.46
C THR A 453 12.63 -6.27 20.70
N GLN A 454 12.63 -6.41 19.37
CA GLN A 454 13.81 -6.17 18.54
C GLN A 454 14.29 -4.71 18.59
N VAL A 455 13.36 -3.74 18.54
CA VAL A 455 13.67 -2.32 18.74
C VAL A 455 14.25 -2.08 20.14
N ALA A 456 13.63 -2.66 21.18
CA ALA A 456 14.11 -2.57 22.55
C ALA A 456 15.53 -3.13 22.71
N LEU A 457 15.82 -4.30 22.13
CA LEU A 457 17.16 -4.91 22.11
C LEU A 457 18.18 -4.00 21.43
N THR A 458 17.81 -3.40 20.30
CA THR A 458 18.67 -2.45 19.57
C THR A 458 18.98 -1.23 20.42
N CYS A 459 17.99 -0.67 21.12
CA CYS A 459 18.18 0.47 22.02
C CYS A 459 19.09 0.11 23.21
N MET A 460 18.88 -1.06 23.83
CA MET A 460 19.74 -1.54 24.94
C MET A 460 21.18 -1.76 24.51
N ALA A 461 21.41 -2.32 23.31
CA ALA A 461 22.75 -2.48 22.76
C ALA A 461 23.44 -1.13 22.58
N LYS A 462 22.76 -0.12 22.02
CA LYS A 462 23.31 1.22 21.85
C LYS A 462 23.55 1.97 23.16
N LEU A 463 22.67 1.84 24.14
CA LEU A 463 22.89 2.39 25.49
C LEU A 463 24.12 1.79 26.17
N ARG A 464 24.46 0.54 25.86
CA ARG A 464 25.69 -0.08 26.35
C ARG A 464 26.92 0.49 25.66
N ASP A 465 26.85 0.76 24.36
CA ASP A 465 27.95 1.35 23.59
C ASP A 465 28.23 2.81 23.98
N GLU A 466 27.24 3.54 24.54
CA GLU A 466 27.41 4.92 25.04
C GLU A 466 28.04 5.01 26.45
N ARG A 467 28.18 3.90 27.16
CA ARG A 467 28.87 3.84 28.47
C ARG A 467 30.36 3.59 28.28
#